data_AF-G5GQQ3-F1
#
_entry.id   AF-G5GQQ3-F1
#
_cell.length_a   1.000
_cell.length_b   1.000
_cell.length_c   1.000
_cell.angle_alpha   90.00
_cell.angle_beta   90.00
_cell.angle_gamma   90.00
#
_symmetry.space_group_name_H-M   'P 1'
#
loop_
_entity.id
_entity.type
_entity.pdbx_description
1 polymer ?
#
loop_
_entity_poly.entity_id
_entity_poly.type
_entity_poly.pdbx_seq_one_letter_code
_entity_poly.pdbx_strand_id
1 'polypeptide(L)'
;MFGIGVPELILILVVGLIVFGPGKLPEMGRSLGKGIREFRKASNALTAAINAPEPPPAPPTAQTTAQSAQTVQATTEATVAAPTPTATPTAATAAAAVEAHKAEQNTSNTENRA
;
A
#
# COMPACT_ATOMS: atom_id res chain seq x y z
N MET A 1 -22.40 -3.66 -34.74
CA MET A 1 -21.11 -4.18 -35.25
C MET A 1 -20.21 -4.63 -34.10
N PHE A 2 -20.67 -5.63 -33.34
CA PHE A 2 -19.90 -6.60 -32.57
C PHE A 2 -20.95 -7.40 -31.78
N GLY A 3 -21.40 -8.51 -32.35
CA GLY A 3 -22.34 -9.42 -31.69
C GLY A 3 -21.62 -10.25 -30.64
N ILE A 4 -20.89 -9.60 -29.71
CA ILE A 4 -20.26 -10.30 -28.60
C ILE A 4 -21.37 -10.68 -27.63
N GLY A 5 -21.80 -11.92 -27.73
CA GLY A 5 -22.71 -12.50 -26.78
C GLY A 5 -21.96 -12.91 -25.51
N VAL A 6 -22.76 -13.39 -24.57
CA VAL A 6 -22.26 -14.09 -23.39
C VAL A 6 -21.30 -15.25 -23.76
N PRO A 7 -21.55 -16.06 -24.81
CA PRO A 7 -20.65 -17.16 -25.18
C PRO A 7 -19.23 -16.69 -25.54
N GLU A 8 -19.10 -15.63 -26.33
CA GLU A 8 -17.80 -15.08 -26.75
C GLU A 8 -17.04 -14.51 -25.55
N LEU A 9 -17.72 -13.85 -24.59
CA LEU A 9 -17.09 -13.40 -23.36
C LEU A 9 -16.61 -14.55 -22.48
N ILE A 10 -17.37 -15.66 -22.41
CA ILE A 10 -16.94 -16.84 -21.66
C ILE A 10 -15.68 -17.44 -22.29
N LEU A 11 -15.60 -17.51 -23.64
CA LEU A 11 -14.41 -18.02 -24.32
C LEU A 11 -13.16 -17.18 -23.99
N ILE A 12 -13.28 -15.85 -24.05
CA ILE A 12 -12.19 -14.93 -23.68
C ILE A 12 -11.82 -15.09 -22.20
N LEU A 13 -12.83 -15.24 -21.33
CA LEU A 13 -12.60 -15.46 -19.90
C LEU A 13 -11.86 -16.77 -19.66
N VAL A 14 -12.19 -17.86 -20.33
CA VAL A 14 -11.48 -19.15 -20.22
C VAL A 14 -10.01 -19.00 -20.62
N VAL A 15 -9.72 -18.34 -21.74
CA VAL A 15 -8.33 -18.08 -22.16
C VAL A 15 -7.61 -17.22 -21.12
N GLY A 16 -8.25 -16.16 -20.62
CA GLY A 16 -7.71 -15.32 -19.56
C GLY A 16 -7.49 -16.07 -18.24
N LEU A 17 -8.38 -17.00 -17.90
CA LEU A 17 -8.26 -17.87 -16.72
C LEU A 17 -7.11 -18.87 -16.85
N ILE A 18 -6.77 -19.32 -18.05
CA ILE A 18 -5.60 -20.18 -18.26
C ILE A 18 -4.31 -19.37 -18.08
N VAL A 19 -4.26 -18.15 -18.61
CA VAL A 19 -3.08 -17.27 -18.53
C VAL A 19 -2.86 -16.74 -17.12
N PHE A 20 -3.92 -16.19 -16.50
CA PHE A 20 -3.82 -15.55 -15.19
C PHE A 20 -4.16 -16.50 -14.03
N GLY A 21 -5.02 -17.50 -14.24
CA GLY A 21 -5.52 -18.41 -13.20
C GLY A 21 -6.88 -17.97 -12.62
N PRO A 22 -7.75 -18.93 -12.22
CA PRO A 22 -9.06 -18.64 -11.62
C PRO A 22 -9.01 -17.94 -10.26
N GLY A 23 -7.89 -18.05 -9.54
CA GLY A 23 -7.68 -17.32 -8.29
C GLY A 23 -7.24 -15.87 -8.50
N LYS A 24 -6.51 -15.56 -9.58
CA LYS A 24 -5.87 -14.25 -9.76
C LYS A 24 -6.83 -13.18 -10.30
N LEU A 25 -7.77 -13.54 -11.17
CA LEU A 25 -8.80 -12.61 -11.62
C LEU A 25 -9.64 -12.01 -10.47
N PRO A 26 -10.21 -12.79 -9.54
CA PRO A 26 -10.97 -12.23 -8.42
C PRO A 26 -10.07 -11.49 -7.42
N GLU A 27 -8.82 -11.91 -7.22
CA GLU A 27 -7.85 -11.22 -6.38
C GLU A 27 -7.52 -9.82 -6.94
N MET A 28 -7.16 -9.74 -8.22
CA MET A 28 -6.92 -8.51 -8.97
C MET A 28 -8.17 -7.62 -8.96
N GLY A 29 -9.35 -8.19 -9.27
CA GLY A 29 -10.62 -7.48 -9.25
C GLY A 29 -10.99 -6.89 -7.88
N ARG A 30 -10.70 -7.59 -6.78
CA ARG A 30 -10.90 -7.06 -5.42
C ARG A 30 -10.00 -5.86 -5.13
N SER A 31 -8.74 -5.90 -5.55
CA SER A 31 -7.79 -4.79 -5.35
C SER A 31 -8.18 -3.55 -6.17
N LEU A 32 -8.43 -3.74 -7.48
CA LEU A 32 -8.92 -2.70 -8.39
C LEU A 32 -10.27 -2.15 -7.93
N GLY A 33 -11.19 -3.01 -7.49
CA GLY A 33 -12.51 -2.62 -7.02
C GLY A 33 -12.47 -1.68 -5.81
N LYS A 34 -11.55 -1.92 -4.86
CA LYS A 34 -11.33 -1.00 -3.73
C LYS A 34 -10.83 0.37 -4.21
N GLY A 35 -9.84 0.39 -5.11
CA GLY A 35 -9.31 1.62 -5.70
C GLY A 35 -10.37 2.41 -6.46
N ILE A 36 -11.16 1.76 -7.32
CA ILE A 36 -12.27 2.38 -8.05
C ILE A 36 -13.33 2.92 -7.09
N ARG A 37 -13.62 2.23 -5.99
CA ARG A 37 -14.61 2.67 -5.00
C ARG A 37 -14.16 3.93 -4.27
N GLU A 38 -12.92 3.99 -3.81
CA GLU A 38 -12.37 5.19 -3.18
C GLU A 38 -12.24 6.34 -4.18
N PHE A 39 -11.80 6.04 -5.41
CA PHE A 39 -11.77 7.04 -6.49
C PHE A 39 -13.15 7.63 -6.74
N ARG A 40 -14.19 6.81 -6.91
CA ARG A 40 -15.57 7.28 -7.07
C ARG A 40 -16.04 8.11 -5.88
N LYS A 41 -15.70 7.74 -4.65
CA LYS A 41 -16.05 8.49 -3.43
C LYS A 41 -15.40 9.88 -3.44
N ALA A 42 -14.11 9.95 -3.75
CA ALA A 42 -13.38 11.22 -3.87
C ALA A 42 -13.90 12.08 -5.02
N SER A 43 -14.16 11.48 -6.19
CA SER A 43 -14.76 12.18 -7.34
C SER A 43 -16.13 12.76 -6.98
N ASN A 44 -17.00 11.97 -6.32
CA ASN A 44 -18.31 12.44 -5.91
C ASN A 44 -18.23 13.58 -4.88
N ALA A 45 -17.30 13.50 -3.93
CA ALA A 45 -17.08 14.57 -2.95
C ALA A 45 -16.58 15.86 -3.63
N LEU A 46 -15.67 15.74 -4.60
CA LEU A 46 -15.18 16.88 -5.38
C LEU A 46 -16.30 17.49 -6.24
N THR A 47 -17.08 16.66 -6.94
CA THR A 47 -18.25 17.11 -7.69
C THR A 47 -19.26 17.81 -6.78
N ALA A 48 -19.51 17.28 -5.59
CA ALA A 48 -20.41 17.92 -4.62
C ALA A 48 -19.87 19.28 -4.14
N ALA A 49 -18.56 19.38 -3.85
CA ALA A 49 -17.94 20.63 -3.43
C ALA A 49 -17.95 21.72 -4.52
N ILE A 50 -17.83 21.32 -5.80
CA ILE A 50 -17.87 22.25 -6.94
C ILE A 50 -19.30 22.71 -7.25
N ASN A 51 -20.29 21.83 -7.06
CA ASN A 51 -21.69 22.11 -7.45
C ASN A 51 -22.58 22.56 -6.29
N ALA A 52 -22.13 22.48 -5.03
CA ALA A 52 -22.90 22.98 -3.89
C ALA A 52 -22.67 24.50 -3.73
N PRO A 53 -23.74 25.33 -3.78
CA PRO A 53 -23.69 26.67 -3.20
C PRO A 53 -23.48 26.49 -1.69
N GLU A 54 -22.43 27.10 -1.13
CA GLU A 54 -22.05 27.01 0.27
C GLU A 54 -23.27 27.06 1.23
N PRO A 55 -23.66 25.94 1.87
CA PRO A 55 -24.64 26.00 2.93
C PRO A 55 -23.95 26.46 4.23
N PRO A 56 -24.61 27.28 5.06
CA PRO A 56 -24.03 27.78 6.30
C PRO A 56 -23.63 26.62 7.23
N PRO A 57 -22.62 26.81 8.09
CA PRO A 57 -22.03 25.73 8.87
C PRO A 57 -23.07 25.14 9.83
N ALA A 58 -23.45 23.89 9.61
CA ALA A 58 -24.24 23.10 10.55
C ALA A 58 -23.30 22.21 11.41
N PRO A 59 -23.57 22.10 12.72
CA PRO A 59 -22.68 21.53 13.74
C PRO A 59 -22.31 20.04 13.52
N PRO A 60 -21.21 19.57 14.15
CA PRO A 60 -20.64 18.25 13.93
C PRO A 60 -21.67 17.15 14.15
N THR A 61 -21.92 16.34 13.12
CA THR A 61 -22.68 15.11 13.26
C THR A 61 -21.86 14.17 14.13
N ALA A 62 -22.30 14.04 15.38
CA ALA A 62 -21.75 13.13 16.37
C ALA A 62 -21.82 11.67 15.87
N GLN A 63 -20.70 11.15 15.36
CA GLN A 63 -20.39 9.71 15.35
C GLN A 63 -18.91 9.51 15.64
N THR A 64 -18.49 9.98 16.80
CA THR A 64 -17.39 9.40 17.55
C THR A 64 -18.01 8.65 18.73
N THR A 65 -17.45 7.48 19.07
CA THR A 65 -17.69 6.70 20.31
C THR A 65 -19.04 5.99 20.47
N ALA A 66 -19.20 4.83 19.83
CA ALA A 66 -20.05 3.74 20.34
C ALA A 66 -19.57 2.36 19.87
N GLN A 67 -18.26 2.06 19.95
CA GLN A 67 -17.76 0.69 19.82
C GLN A 67 -16.36 0.57 20.42
N SER A 68 -16.27 0.78 21.73
CA SER A 68 -15.04 0.57 22.52
C SER A 68 -15.39 0.23 23.96
N ALA A 69 -16.24 -0.77 24.16
CA ALA A 69 -16.51 -1.32 25.49
C ALA A 69 -17.12 -2.73 25.40
N GLN A 70 -16.37 -3.69 24.84
CA GLN A 70 -16.55 -5.09 25.22
C GLN A 70 -15.25 -5.88 25.01
N THR A 71 -14.81 -6.49 26.10
CA THR A 71 -13.80 -7.56 26.19
C THR A 71 -12.34 -7.12 26.38
N VAL A 72 -12.07 -6.45 27.51
CA VAL A 72 -10.82 -6.67 28.26
C VAL A 72 -11.22 -7.22 29.63
N GLN A 73 -11.52 -8.52 29.72
CA GLN A 73 -11.53 -9.27 30.98
C GLN A 73 -11.12 -10.73 30.69
N ALA A 74 -10.22 -11.22 31.55
CA ALA A 74 -9.72 -12.59 31.68
C ALA A 74 -8.69 -13.09 30.63
N THR A 75 -7.41 -12.80 30.86
CA THR A 75 -6.41 -13.82 31.20
C THR A 75 -5.19 -13.11 31.79
N THR A 76 -5.12 -13.06 33.12
CA THR A 76 -3.87 -12.92 33.86
C THR A 76 -3.55 -14.31 34.40
N GLU A 77 -2.57 -14.97 33.82
CA GLU A 77 -1.74 -16.00 34.47
C GLU A 77 -0.50 -16.16 33.55
N ALA A 78 0.58 -15.44 33.80
CA ALA A 78 1.67 -15.81 34.70
C ALA A 78 2.42 -17.07 34.24
N THR A 79 3.65 -16.87 33.74
CA THR A 79 4.87 -17.70 33.88
C THR A 79 5.83 -17.23 32.77
N VAL A 80 6.70 -16.27 33.05
CA VAL A 80 8.08 -16.49 33.52
C VAL A 80 8.86 -17.42 32.58
N ALA A 81 9.64 -16.82 31.68
CA ALA A 81 11.00 -17.28 31.37
C ALA A 81 11.72 -16.21 30.55
N ALA A 82 12.82 -15.73 31.12
CA ALA A 82 13.88 -14.95 30.49
C ALA A 82 14.39 -15.64 29.20
N PRO A 83 14.93 -14.90 28.22
CA PRO A 83 16.26 -14.30 28.37
C PRO A 83 16.39 -12.89 27.77
N THR A 84 16.89 -11.96 28.58
CA THR A 84 17.77 -10.87 28.12
C THR A 84 19.11 -11.48 27.67
N PRO A 85 20.06 -10.68 27.15
CA PRO A 85 20.09 -9.90 25.92
C PRO A 85 21.28 -10.38 25.05
N THR A 86 21.23 -10.28 23.72
CA THR A 86 22.47 -10.30 22.93
C THR A 86 22.38 -9.25 21.85
N ALA A 87 22.84 -8.06 22.24
CA ALA A 87 23.42 -7.10 21.33
C ALA A 87 24.67 -7.74 20.70
N THR A 88 24.68 -7.89 19.38
CA THR A 88 25.90 -7.77 18.57
C THR A 88 25.48 -7.36 17.15
N PRO A 89 25.40 -6.06 16.82
CA PRO A 89 25.68 -5.66 15.45
C PRO A 89 27.16 -5.98 15.22
N THR A 90 27.45 -7.07 14.51
CA THR A 90 28.80 -7.43 14.08
C THR A 90 29.29 -6.37 13.09
N ALA A 91 29.85 -5.29 13.64
CA ALA A 91 30.78 -4.40 12.98
C ALA A 91 32.15 -5.12 12.90
N ALA A 92 32.26 -6.08 11.97
CA ALA A 92 33.52 -6.75 11.66
C ALA A 92 33.51 -7.48 10.30
N THR A 93 33.11 -6.80 9.21
CA THR A 93 33.61 -7.07 7.84
C THR A 93 33.84 -5.75 7.11
N ALA A 94 34.48 -4.81 7.82
CA ALA A 94 35.13 -3.63 7.26
C ALA A 94 36.65 -3.88 7.21
N ALA A 95 37.08 -4.90 6.46
CA ALA A 95 38.50 -5.21 6.29
C ALA A 95 38.91 -5.93 4.99
N ALA A 96 38.04 -6.13 3.99
CA ALA A 96 38.44 -6.90 2.79
C ALA A 96 37.80 -6.48 1.45
N ALA A 97 37.40 -5.22 1.27
CA ALA A 97 36.99 -4.70 -0.04
C ALA A 97 37.33 -3.22 -0.28
N VAL A 98 38.35 -2.70 0.40
CA VAL A 98 38.94 -1.38 0.10
C VAL A 98 40.25 -1.59 -0.66
N GLU A 99 40.17 -2.14 -1.87
CA GLU A 99 41.28 -2.13 -2.84
C GLU A 99 40.80 -2.32 -4.29
N ALA A 100 39.79 -1.58 -4.72
CA ALA A 100 39.53 -1.32 -6.14
C ALA A 100 38.57 -0.13 -6.29
N HIS A 101 38.87 0.79 -7.20
CA HIS A 101 38.07 1.97 -7.60
C HIS A 101 38.15 3.25 -6.74
N LYS A 102 39.34 3.57 -6.24
CA LYS A 102 39.77 4.98 -6.05
C LYS A 102 40.51 5.45 -7.32
N ALA A 103 39.78 5.78 -8.38
CA ALA A 103 40.41 6.27 -9.61
C ALA A 103 39.61 7.25 -10.50
N GLU A 104 38.34 7.60 -10.27
CA GLU A 104 37.57 8.30 -11.34
C GLU A 104 36.78 9.57 -10.96
N GLN A 105 37.00 10.21 -9.81
CA GLN A 105 36.25 11.44 -9.47
C GLN A 105 37.09 12.67 -9.07
N ASN A 106 38.36 12.75 -9.45
CA ASN A 106 39.20 13.92 -9.12
C ASN A 106 39.75 14.72 -10.31
N THR A 107 39.11 14.63 -11.48
CA THR A 107 39.53 15.36 -12.70
C THR A 107 38.47 16.34 -13.21
N SER A 108 37.49 16.75 -12.38
CA SER A 108 36.44 17.69 -12.80
C SER A 108 36.44 19.03 -12.05
N ASN A 109 37.42 19.32 -11.20
CA ASN A 109 37.43 20.55 -10.38
C ASN A 109 38.63 21.50 -10.63
N THR A 110 39.26 21.44 -11.82
CA THR A 110 40.41 22.31 -12.16
C THR A 110 40.12 23.28 -13.31
N GLU A 111 38.90 23.35 -13.85
CA GLU A 111 38.61 24.24 -14.99
C GLU A 111 37.98 25.60 -14.63
N ASN A 112 37.92 25.99 -13.34
CA ASN A 112 37.27 27.26 -12.95
C ASN A 112 38.13 28.23 -12.11
N ARG A 113 39.45 28.26 -12.30
CA ARG A 113 40.34 29.36 -11.84
C ARG A 113 41.66 29.41 -12.60
N ALA A 114 41.68 30.03 -13.79
CA ALA A 114 42.81 30.79 -14.34
C ALA A 114 42.39 31.46 -15.65
#